data_AF-A0A3P2AE07-F1
#
_entry.id   AF-A0A3P2AE07-F1
#
_cell.length_a   1.000
_cell.length_b   1.000
_cell.length_c   1.000
_cell.angle_alpha   90.00
_cell.angle_beta   90.00
_cell.angle_gamma   90.00
#
_symmetry.space_group_name_H-M   'P 1'
#
loop_
_entity.id
_entity.type
_entity.pdbx_description
1 polymer ?
#
loop_
_entity_poly.entity_id
_entity_poly.type
_entity_poly.pdbx_seq_one_letter_code
_entity_poly.pdbx_strand_id
1 'polypeptide(L)'
;MNEEKEKEVSTQVENNPTISWKKGGRIMLYVVSGALLLVVLFISFLQFSTFTVKPQASQGLNSFLADNDVLSQVTVQAGEFQLEIPLSDINQELIKQALEKESNIHNLEFDVLAGKAMVNYKVKGFYIPILYQLEPKADSQIHYHLKPIRIGKVGLPLPGWLFSRLQPILQTSLTEGLTVASETFARYGWESNGWNQTDTAVQLKMSLAGQALDEIVMELKGLPENEVKYIYEAGNQAQTEILRLVAGYPATKEELKTVLIDSYFVPEPMFQNFLLLMNAELMEKTFTAYPFIKGKYNLNMLLKKRSDLIAESISGYGKEILKVTKEWMQTSGGEFYNNGYPFLKKDLRTVTIKEVIETWNLSISESLIERIHFGLDMADHQLAVVYIVDAGNYAIIKEDGYFVVDEQTYQARYHRLVPPSGQLTQDIEIWQAVSDKLKASFQTEELFIRYMKDDGQDLFVLASFLEKPQDVQAVSFSKIDGQWQPTASNFKDIHEFQAQDARFNLNLYTDMFEDPKLIYIDEDAYDNIVEELTYAHKLPAGEKPVYYSYKGKYIYVKLSGGDEYLLTTYHQYLDKIYTRENALALFGDVLPPIILLQPAPVALERAGNE
;
A
#
# COMPACT_ATOMS: atom_id res chain seq x y z
N MET A 1 -26.09 -126.70 11.54
CA MET A 1 -24.64 -126.63 11.72
C MET A 1 -24.08 -126.07 10.42
N ASN A 2 -23.28 -125.02 10.47
CA ASN A 2 -23.06 -124.05 9.39
C ASN A 2 -22.22 -124.54 8.20
N GLU A 3 -22.63 -124.15 6.99
CA GLU A 3 -22.01 -124.41 5.68
C GLU A 3 -22.12 -123.19 4.73
N GLU A 4 -21.07 -123.04 3.90
CA GLU A 4 -20.98 -122.55 2.49
C GLU A 4 -21.31 -121.10 1.99
N LYS A 5 -20.31 -120.55 1.26
CA LYS A 5 -20.25 -119.88 -0.08
C LYS A 5 -21.03 -118.60 -0.49
N GLU A 6 -20.23 -117.62 -0.95
CA GLU A 6 -20.19 -116.84 -2.23
C GLU A 6 -21.41 -116.55 -3.17
N LYS A 7 -21.41 -115.28 -3.64
CA LYS A 7 -21.66 -114.71 -5.00
C LYS A 7 -23.07 -114.53 -5.65
N GLU A 8 -23.26 -113.27 -6.08
CA GLU A 8 -23.73 -112.74 -7.39
C GLU A 8 -25.17 -112.91 -7.93
N VAL A 9 -25.77 -111.72 -8.20
CA VAL A 9 -26.30 -111.21 -9.50
C VAL A 9 -27.74 -111.53 -9.96
N SER A 10 -28.39 -110.42 -10.37
CA SER A 10 -29.53 -110.21 -11.30
C SER A 10 -30.88 -110.89 -10.95
N THR A 11 -32.04 -110.32 -11.26
CA THR A 11 -32.47 -109.73 -12.54
C THR A 11 -33.64 -108.74 -12.36
N GLN A 12 -33.57 -107.66 -13.13
CA GLN A 12 -34.66 -106.77 -13.53
C GLN A 12 -35.80 -107.53 -14.22
N VAL A 13 -37.05 -107.01 -14.15
CA VAL A 13 -37.91 -106.63 -15.30
C VAL A 13 -39.01 -105.71 -14.72
N GLU A 14 -38.88 -104.39 -14.82
CA GLU A 14 -39.35 -103.52 -15.93
C GLU A 14 -40.86 -103.19 -15.84
N ASN A 15 -41.15 -101.97 -15.38
CA ASN A 15 -42.16 -101.13 -16.01
C ASN A 15 -41.85 -99.66 -15.74
N ASN A 16 -41.18 -99.05 -16.72
CA ASN A 16 -41.22 -97.62 -16.95
C ASN A 16 -42.67 -97.16 -17.12
N PRO A 17 -43.10 -96.07 -16.46
CA PRO A 17 -43.86 -95.06 -17.16
C PRO A 17 -42.88 -93.95 -17.53
N THR A 18 -42.62 -93.88 -18.83
CA THR A 18 -42.13 -92.70 -19.52
C THR A 18 -42.86 -91.44 -19.01
N ILE A 19 -42.21 -90.70 -18.10
CA ILE A 19 -42.60 -89.31 -17.84
C ILE A 19 -42.27 -88.56 -19.11
N SER A 20 -43.32 -88.22 -19.85
CA SER A 20 -43.20 -87.54 -21.12
C SER A 20 -42.44 -86.23 -20.91
N TRP A 21 -41.36 -86.05 -21.67
CA TRP A 21 -40.64 -84.78 -21.80
C TRP A 21 -41.58 -83.61 -22.17
N LYS A 22 -42.76 -83.92 -22.75
CA LYS A 22 -43.82 -82.93 -23.04
C LYS A 22 -44.57 -82.42 -21.79
N LYS A 23 -44.66 -83.18 -20.70
CA LYS A 23 -45.31 -82.74 -19.44
C LYS A 23 -44.33 -82.00 -18.52
N GLY A 24 -43.08 -82.46 -18.42
CA GLY A 24 -42.01 -81.73 -17.73
C GLY A 24 -41.69 -80.40 -18.41
N GLY A 25 -41.65 -80.39 -19.75
CA GLY A 25 -41.51 -79.18 -20.54
C GLY A 25 -42.66 -78.20 -20.36
N ARG A 26 -43.93 -78.67 -20.28
CA ARG A 26 -45.08 -77.78 -20.02
C ARG A 26 -45.08 -77.21 -18.60
N ILE A 27 -44.76 -77.99 -17.58
CA ILE A 27 -44.67 -77.50 -16.20
C ILE A 27 -43.50 -76.50 -16.08
N MET A 28 -42.34 -76.81 -16.67
CA MET A 28 -41.23 -75.87 -16.74
C MET A 28 -41.61 -74.61 -17.52
N LEU A 29 -42.38 -74.73 -18.62
CA LEU A 29 -42.88 -73.59 -19.38
C LEU A 29 -43.91 -72.77 -18.59
N TYR A 30 -44.78 -73.38 -17.77
CA TYR A 30 -45.71 -72.68 -16.88
C TYR A 30 -45.00 -72.03 -15.70
N VAL A 31 -43.97 -72.67 -15.15
CA VAL A 31 -43.14 -72.10 -14.08
C VAL A 31 -42.32 -70.92 -14.64
N VAL A 32 -41.72 -71.07 -15.82
CA VAL A 32 -40.99 -70.00 -16.51
C VAL A 32 -41.93 -68.87 -16.93
N SER A 33 -43.11 -69.18 -17.47
CA SER A 33 -44.10 -68.16 -17.87
C SER A 33 -44.72 -67.47 -16.66
N GLY A 34 -44.95 -68.19 -15.56
CA GLY A 34 -45.41 -67.63 -14.29
C GLY A 34 -44.36 -66.76 -13.61
N ALA A 35 -43.10 -67.19 -13.64
CA ALA A 35 -41.96 -66.38 -13.20
C ALA A 35 -41.78 -65.14 -14.09
N LEU A 36 -41.92 -65.27 -15.41
CA LEU A 36 -41.86 -64.16 -16.35
C LEU A 36 -43.01 -63.17 -16.11
N LEU A 37 -44.22 -63.67 -15.86
CA LEU A 37 -45.39 -62.84 -15.54
C LEU A 37 -45.20 -62.10 -14.21
N LEU A 38 -44.64 -62.76 -13.20
CA LEU A 38 -44.28 -62.12 -11.92
C LEU A 38 -43.21 -61.05 -12.12
N VAL A 39 -42.21 -61.29 -12.98
CA VAL A 39 -41.18 -60.30 -13.33
C VAL A 39 -41.80 -59.11 -14.07
N VAL A 40 -42.70 -59.34 -15.03
CA VAL A 40 -43.41 -58.27 -15.78
C VAL A 40 -44.34 -57.47 -14.86
N LEU A 41 -45.04 -58.12 -13.94
CA LEU A 41 -45.87 -57.46 -12.93
C LEU A 41 -45.02 -56.66 -11.95
N PHE A 42 -43.87 -57.20 -11.53
CA PHE A 42 -42.93 -56.50 -10.66
C PHE A 42 -42.32 -55.28 -11.35
N ILE A 43 -41.92 -55.39 -12.62
CA ILE A 43 -41.43 -54.26 -13.42
C ILE A 43 -42.53 -53.21 -13.60
N SER A 44 -43.75 -53.64 -13.94
CA SER A 44 -44.91 -52.73 -14.04
C SER A 44 -45.17 -52.02 -12.72
N PHE A 45 -45.10 -52.74 -11.60
CA PHE A 45 -45.23 -52.16 -10.26
C PHE A 45 -44.16 -51.10 -10.01
N LEU A 46 -42.88 -51.35 -10.32
CA LEU A 46 -41.81 -50.36 -10.15
C LEU A 46 -42.05 -49.09 -10.97
N GLN A 47 -42.54 -49.22 -12.20
CA GLN A 47 -42.87 -48.10 -13.10
C GLN A 47 -43.99 -47.21 -12.55
N PHE A 48 -45.03 -47.80 -11.95
CA PHE A 48 -46.15 -47.06 -11.33
C PHE A 48 -45.86 -46.61 -9.89
N SER A 49 -44.76 -47.06 -9.28
CA SER A 49 -44.38 -46.75 -7.89
C SER A 49 -43.26 -45.71 -7.78
N THR A 50 -42.98 -44.97 -8.85
CA THR A 50 -41.97 -43.90 -8.88
C THR A 50 -42.36 -42.73 -7.96
N PHE A 51 -41.35 -42.10 -7.36
CA PHE A 51 -41.57 -40.89 -6.55
C PHE A 51 -41.80 -39.67 -7.46
N THR A 52 -42.81 -38.86 -7.15
CA THR A 52 -43.04 -37.56 -7.78
C THR A 52 -42.15 -36.53 -7.10
N VAL A 53 -41.04 -36.19 -7.76
CA VAL A 53 -40.04 -35.24 -7.26
C VAL A 53 -40.26 -33.87 -7.90
N LYS A 54 -40.14 -32.79 -7.11
CA LYS A 54 -40.25 -31.41 -7.62
C LYS A 54 -39.07 -31.08 -8.57
N PRO A 55 -39.27 -30.27 -9.62
CA PRO A 55 -38.15 -29.75 -10.40
C PRO A 55 -37.28 -28.87 -9.49
N GLN A 56 -35.99 -29.16 -9.44
CA GLN A 56 -35.05 -28.55 -8.50
C GLN A 56 -34.01 -27.71 -9.23
N ALA A 57 -33.77 -26.51 -8.70
CA ALA A 57 -32.65 -25.68 -9.12
C ALA A 57 -31.36 -26.25 -8.53
N SER A 58 -30.35 -26.42 -9.36
CA SER A 58 -29.02 -26.90 -8.99
C SER A 58 -28.17 -25.80 -8.34
N GLN A 59 -28.71 -25.14 -7.31
CA GLN A 59 -27.94 -24.22 -6.47
C GLN A 59 -27.50 -25.02 -5.25
N GLY A 60 -26.21 -25.00 -4.92
CA GLY A 60 -25.64 -25.81 -3.82
C GLY A 60 -25.25 -24.95 -2.63
N LEU A 61 -24.49 -25.52 -1.70
CA LEU A 61 -23.97 -24.80 -0.56
C LEU A 61 -23.00 -23.67 -0.96
N ASN A 62 -22.25 -23.87 -2.06
CA ASN A 62 -21.37 -22.82 -2.58
C ASN A 62 -22.14 -21.55 -3.01
N SER A 63 -23.39 -21.66 -3.48
CA SER A 63 -24.21 -20.49 -3.81
C SER A 63 -24.78 -19.82 -2.56
N PHE A 64 -25.11 -20.60 -1.52
CA PHE A 64 -25.46 -20.05 -0.20
C PHE A 64 -24.28 -19.25 0.39
N LEU A 65 -23.07 -19.82 0.39
CA LEU A 65 -21.88 -19.14 0.91
C LEU A 65 -21.37 -17.98 0.03
N ALA A 66 -21.72 -17.99 -1.26
CA ALA A 66 -21.40 -16.89 -2.19
C ALA A 66 -22.39 -15.73 -2.08
N ASP A 67 -23.48 -15.89 -1.34
CA ASP A 67 -24.33 -14.75 -0.99
C ASP A 67 -23.55 -13.86 -0.02
N ASN A 68 -23.36 -12.59 -0.40
CA ASN A 68 -22.35 -11.68 0.16
C ASN A 68 -22.52 -11.40 1.66
N ASP A 69 -23.63 -11.82 2.26
CA ASP A 69 -23.96 -11.57 3.66
C ASP A 69 -23.96 -12.82 4.54
N VAL A 70 -23.85 -14.04 3.98
CA VAL A 70 -23.96 -15.27 4.79
C VAL A 70 -22.80 -15.42 5.78
N LEU A 71 -21.58 -15.07 5.37
CA LEU A 71 -20.42 -15.12 6.26
C LEU A 71 -20.39 -13.97 7.28
N SER A 72 -21.14 -12.90 7.06
CA SER A 72 -21.28 -11.80 8.02
C SER A 72 -22.22 -12.18 9.18
N GLN A 73 -23.13 -13.14 8.94
CA GLN A 73 -24.10 -13.66 9.89
C GLN A 73 -23.52 -14.70 10.87
N VAL A 74 -22.22 -15.02 10.75
CA VAL A 74 -21.54 -15.92 11.67
C VAL A 74 -21.52 -15.31 13.07
N THR A 75 -22.09 -16.04 14.04
CA THR A 75 -22.15 -15.59 15.44
C THR A 75 -21.00 -16.19 16.23
N VAL A 76 -20.58 -15.50 17.30
CA VAL A 76 -19.55 -16.00 18.23
C VAL A 76 -20.23 -16.43 19.52
N GLN A 77 -20.08 -17.70 19.90
CA GLN A 77 -20.62 -18.24 21.13
C GLN A 77 -19.61 -19.17 21.82
N ALA A 78 -19.32 -18.90 23.10
CA ALA A 78 -18.45 -19.74 23.93
C ALA A 78 -17.05 -20.07 23.35
N GLY A 79 -16.44 -19.13 22.61
CA GLY A 79 -15.11 -19.32 22.03
C GLY A 79 -15.11 -20.06 20.67
N GLU A 80 -16.28 -20.22 20.06
CA GLU A 80 -16.45 -20.83 18.74
C GLU A 80 -17.28 -19.92 17.83
N PHE A 81 -17.09 -20.06 16.53
CA PHE A 81 -17.95 -19.47 15.51
C PHE A 81 -19.11 -20.43 15.20
N GLN A 82 -20.29 -19.87 14.98
CA GLN A 82 -21.48 -20.63 14.63
C GLN A 82 -22.12 -20.07 13.36
N LEU A 83 -22.41 -20.96 12.43
CA LEU A 83 -23.13 -20.66 11.20
C LEU A 83 -24.36 -21.57 11.10
N GLU A 84 -25.53 -20.98 10.89
CA GLU A 84 -26.76 -21.72 10.62
C GLU A 84 -26.96 -21.87 9.12
N ILE A 85 -27.00 -23.12 8.66
CA ILE A 85 -27.26 -23.46 7.27
C ILE A 85 -28.69 -24.01 7.18
N PRO A 86 -29.60 -23.37 6.44
CA PRO A 86 -30.98 -23.86 6.33
C PRO A 86 -31.04 -25.28 5.76
N LEU A 87 -31.98 -26.10 6.25
CA LEU A 87 -32.12 -27.49 5.77
C LEU A 87 -32.42 -27.57 4.27
N SER A 88 -33.03 -26.53 3.69
CA SER A 88 -33.24 -26.41 2.24
C SER A 88 -31.93 -26.44 1.46
N ASP A 89 -30.92 -25.71 1.91
CA ASP A 89 -29.61 -25.61 1.25
C ASP A 89 -28.80 -26.90 1.44
N ILE A 90 -28.91 -27.53 2.62
CA ILE A 90 -28.36 -28.87 2.85
C ILE A 90 -29.00 -29.88 1.90
N ASN A 91 -30.33 -29.89 1.78
CA ASN A 91 -31.02 -30.79 0.84
C ASN A 91 -30.51 -30.58 -0.59
N GLN A 92 -30.39 -29.33 -1.04
CA GLN A 92 -29.92 -29.02 -2.40
C GLN A 92 -28.47 -29.43 -2.65
N GLU A 93 -27.58 -29.24 -1.67
CA GLU A 93 -26.18 -29.69 -1.77
C GLU A 93 -26.10 -31.22 -1.85
N LEU A 94 -26.88 -31.95 -1.04
CA LEU A 94 -26.98 -33.40 -1.12
C LEU A 94 -27.52 -33.87 -2.48
N ILE A 95 -28.52 -33.17 -3.03
CA ILE A 95 -29.06 -33.44 -4.36
C ILE A 95 -27.97 -33.29 -5.42
N LYS A 96 -27.26 -32.15 -5.39
CA LYS A 96 -26.19 -31.84 -6.34
C LYS A 96 -25.10 -32.90 -6.33
N GLN A 97 -24.57 -33.23 -5.15
CA GLN A 97 -23.52 -34.24 -5.02
C GLN A 97 -23.99 -35.63 -5.48
N ALA A 98 -25.25 -35.99 -5.21
CA ALA A 98 -25.81 -37.24 -5.66
C ALA A 98 -25.90 -37.32 -7.19
N LEU A 99 -26.31 -36.25 -7.86
CA LEU A 99 -26.36 -36.17 -9.33
C LEU A 99 -24.97 -36.16 -9.97
N GLU A 100 -23.97 -35.53 -9.32
CA GLU A 100 -22.59 -35.50 -9.80
C GLU A 100 -21.90 -36.87 -9.68
N LYS A 101 -22.17 -37.62 -8.59
CA LYS A 101 -21.60 -38.95 -8.36
C LYS A 101 -22.24 -40.04 -9.22
N GLU A 102 -23.49 -39.88 -9.64
CA GLU A 102 -24.29 -40.97 -10.21
C GLU A 102 -24.96 -40.63 -11.54
N SER A 103 -24.53 -41.27 -12.62
CA SER A 103 -25.15 -41.13 -13.94
C SER A 103 -26.53 -41.79 -14.06
N ASN A 104 -26.86 -42.70 -13.13
CA ASN A 104 -28.03 -43.57 -13.22
C ASN A 104 -29.25 -43.01 -12.45
N ILE A 105 -29.15 -41.83 -11.85
CA ILE A 105 -30.28 -41.22 -11.15
C ILE A 105 -31.18 -40.48 -12.16
N HIS A 106 -32.47 -40.80 -12.16
CA HIS A 106 -33.45 -40.08 -12.98
C HIS A 106 -33.93 -38.80 -12.30
N ASN A 107 -34.27 -38.90 -11.02
CA ASN A 107 -34.61 -37.79 -10.13
C ASN A 107 -34.47 -38.27 -8.67
N LEU A 108 -34.30 -37.30 -7.77
CA LEU A 108 -34.21 -37.58 -6.35
C LEU A 108 -34.68 -36.42 -5.48
N GLU A 109 -35.08 -36.71 -4.25
CA GLU A 109 -35.41 -35.71 -3.25
C GLU A 109 -34.81 -36.11 -1.91
N PHE A 110 -34.20 -35.14 -1.25
CA PHE A 110 -33.74 -35.25 0.14
C PHE A 110 -34.69 -34.48 1.05
N ASP A 111 -35.08 -35.11 2.15
CA ASP A 111 -35.78 -34.50 3.26
C ASP A 111 -35.00 -34.81 4.55
N VAL A 112 -34.02 -33.96 4.83
CA VAL A 112 -33.15 -34.06 6.01
C VAL A 112 -33.95 -33.94 7.31
N LEU A 113 -35.03 -33.15 7.34
CA LEU A 113 -35.90 -33.04 8.50
C LEU A 113 -36.61 -34.36 8.80
N ALA A 114 -37.16 -35.01 7.77
CA ALA A 114 -37.82 -36.31 7.91
C ALA A 114 -36.85 -37.50 7.97
N GLY A 115 -35.54 -37.26 7.80
CA GLY A 115 -34.50 -38.29 7.77
C GLY A 115 -34.65 -39.27 6.60
N LYS A 116 -35.08 -38.79 5.42
CA LYS A 116 -35.42 -39.65 4.27
C LYS A 116 -34.90 -39.13 2.94
N ALA A 117 -34.52 -40.05 2.06
CA ALA A 117 -34.18 -39.77 0.67
C ALA A 117 -35.01 -40.64 -0.26
N MET A 118 -35.59 -40.02 -1.29
CA MET A 118 -36.41 -40.67 -2.31
C MET A 118 -35.65 -40.61 -3.62
N VAL A 119 -35.19 -41.75 -4.13
CA VAL A 119 -34.37 -41.81 -5.36
C VAL A 119 -35.05 -42.71 -6.37
N ASN A 120 -35.24 -42.22 -7.60
CA ASN A 120 -35.60 -43.09 -8.72
C ASN A 120 -34.38 -43.29 -9.63
N TYR A 121 -33.85 -44.51 -9.67
CA TYR A 121 -32.77 -44.86 -10.59
C TYR A 121 -33.33 -45.25 -11.95
N LYS A 122 -32.58 -45.02 -13.03
CA LYS A 122 -32.87 -45.46 -14.39
C LYS A 122 -31.83 -46.49 -14.84
N VAL A 123 -32.24 -47.75 -14.93
CA VAL A 123 -31.37 -48.85 -15.39
C VAL A 123 -31.96 -49.47 -16.65
N LYS A 124 -31.23 -49.39 -17.77
CA LYS A 124 -31.63 -49.99 -19.06
C LYS A 124 -33.09 -49.69 -19.47
N GLY A 125 -33.55 -48.46 -19.20
CA GLY A 125 -34.91 -48.00 -19.54
C GLY A 125 -35.98 -48.22 -18.45
N PHE A 126 -35.64 -48.87 -17.33
CA PHE A 126 -36.56 -49.08 -16.21
C PHE A 126 -36.28 -48.17 -15.02
N TYR A 127 -37.34 -47.73 -14.34
CA TYR A 127 -37.22 -46.94 -13.10
C TYR A 127 -37.25 -47.85 -11.88
N ILE A 128 -36.28 -47.67 -10.98
CA ILE A 128 -36.19 -48.37 -9.70
C ILE A 128 -36.31 -47.34 -8.57
N PRO A 129 -37.51 -47.14 -8.00
CA PRO A 129 -37.73 -46.29 -6.84
C PRO A 129 -37.20 -46.93 -5.55
N ILE A 130 -36.29 -46.26 -4.86
CA ILE A 130 -35.74 -46.67 -3.56
C ILE A 130 -35.93 -45.55 -2.53
N LEU A 131 -36.47 -45.90 -1.37
CA LEU A 131 -36.53 -45.05 -0.19
C LEU A 131 -35.35 -45.38 0.74
N TYR A 132 -34.55 -44.37 1.01
CA TYR A 132 -33.43 -44.42 1.94
C TYR A 132 -33.77 -43.71 3.25
N GLN A 133 -33.21 -44.21 4.36
CA GLN A 133 -33.04 -43.50 5.61
C GLN A 133 -31.79 -42.63 5.49
N LEU A 134 -31.86 -41.37 5.92
CA LEU A 134 -30.68 -40.58 6.20
C LEU A 134 -30.29 -40.78 7.66
N GLU A 135 -29.09 -41.29 7.87
CA GLU A 135 -28.46 -41.40 9.18
C GLU A 135 -27.33 -40.35 9.24
N PRO A 136 -27.45 -39.29 10.05
CA PRO A 136 -26.37 -38.34 10.25
C PRO A 136 -25.23 -39.01 11.01
N LYS A 137 -24.00 -38.82 10.54
CA LYS A 137 -22.80 -39.30 11.23
C LYS A 137 -22.13 -38.13 11.95
N ALA A 138 -21.92 -38.28 13.25
CA ALA A 138 -21.22 -37.29 14.06
C ALA A 138 -19.71 -37.34 13.79
N ASP A 139 -19.28 -36.60 12.77
CA ASP A 139 -17.88 -36.35 12.41
C ASP A 139 -17.66 -34.82 12.27
N SER A 140 -16.41 -34.39 12.03
CA SER A 140 -16.04 -32.99 11.79
C SER A 140 -16.64 -32.38 10.50
N GLN A 141 -17.26 -33.21 9.66
CA GLN A 141 -17.97 -32.82 8.44
C GLN A 141 -19.44 -33.21 8.55
N ILE A 142 -20.31 -32.46 7.86
CA ILE A 142 -21.72 -32.83 7.75
C ILE A 142 -21.80 -34.03 6.79
N HIS A 143 -21.86 -35.23 7.37
CA HIS A 143 -21.90 -36.49 6.63
C HIS A 143 -23.22 -37.20 6.86
N TYR A 144 -23.91 -37.53 5.76
CA TYR A 144 -25.15 -38.31 5.79
C TYR A 144 -24.94 -39.65 5.11
N HIS A 145 -25.23 -40.73 5.83
CA HIS A 145 -25.23 -42.09 5.30
C HIS A 145 -26.64 -42.48 4.84
N LEU A 146 -26.74 -43.05 3.64
CA LEU A 146 -28.02 -43.49 3.07
C LEU A 146 -28.21 -44.99 3.26
N LYS A 147 -29.19 -45.37 4.09
CA LYS A 147 -29.54 -46.78 4.32
C LYS A 147 -30.85 -47.15 3.61
N PRO A 148 -30.84 -48.10 2.65
CA PRO A 148 -32.06 -48.45 1.92
C PRO A 148 -33.06 -49.16 2.85
N ILE A 149 -34.31 -48.71 2.83
CA ILE A 149 -35.37 -49.28 3.69
C ILE A 149 -36.47 -49.95 2.85
N ARG A 150 -36.88 -49.31 1.74
CA ARG A 150 -38.05 -49.76 0.96
C ARG A 150 -37.88 -49.57 -0.55
N ILE A 151 -38.54 -50.40 -1.33
CA ILE A 151 -38.73 -50.22 -2.78
C ILE A 151 -40.15 -49.72 -3.06
N GLY A 152 -40.24 -48.71 -3.92
CA GLY A 152 -41.50 -48.13 -4.38
C GLY A 152 -42.21 -47.27 -3.34
N LYS A 153 -43.04 -46.34 -3.83
CA LYS A 153 -43.92 -45.49 -3.03
C LYS A 153 -44.87 -46.27 -2.10
N VAL A 154 -45.26 -47.49 -2.50
CA VAL A 154 -46.15 -48.37 -1.73
C VAL A 154 -45.41 -49.05 -0.56
N GLY A 155 -44.07 -48.98 -0.53
CA GLY A 155 -43.27 -49.27 0.64
C GLY A 155 -43.01 -50.75 0.90
N LEU A 156 -42.63 -51.52 -0.13
CA LEU A 156 -42.19 -52.90 0.07
C LEU A 156 -40.91 -52.90 0.91
N PRO A 157 -40.88 -53.56 2.08
CA PRO A 157 -39.68 -53.63 2.90
C PRO A 157 -38.58 -54.30 2.10
N LEU A 158 -37.36 -53.77 2.21
CA LEU A 158 -36.22 -54.27 1.47
C LEU A 158 -35.36 -55.19 2.35
N PRO A 159 -35.40 -56.51 2.15
CA PRO A 159 -34.47 -57.40 2.83
C PRO A 159 -33.04 -57.12 2.37
N GLY A 160 -32.06 -57.15 3.28
CA GLY A 160 -30.65 -56.86 2.95
C GLY A 160 -30.09 -57.74 1.82
N TRP A 161 -30.54 -59.00 1.69
CA TRP A 161 -30.15 -59.90 0.60
C TRP A 161 -30.68 -59.47 -0.78
N LEU A 162 -31.82 -58.76 -0.82
CA LEU A 162 -32.40 -58.25 -2.07
C LEU A 162 -31.66 -56.98 -2.49
N PHE A 163 -31.31 -56.11 -1.53
CA PHE A 163 -30.49 -54.93 -1.81
C PHE A 163 -29.10 -55.30 -2.30
N SER A 164 -28.42 -56.26 -1.68
CA SER A 164 -27.07 -56.68 -2.12
C SER A 164 -27.06 -57.26 -3.54
N ARG A 165 -28.19 -57.76 -4.04
CA ARG A 165 -28.36 -58.17 -5.45
C ARG A 165 -28.71 -57.03 -6.40
N LEU A 166 -29.35 -55.97 -5.90
CA LEU A 166 -29.68 -54.77 -6.66
C LEU A 166 -28.51 -53.78 -6.73
N GLN A 167 -27.69 -53.68 -5.69
CA GLN A 167 -26.57 -52.76 -5.58
C GLN A 167 -25.57 -52.86 -6.75
N PRO A 168 -25.16 -54.06 -7.23
CA PRO A 168 -24.30 -54.18 -8.41
C PRO A 168 -24.97 -53.72 -9.72
N ILE A 169 -26.30 -53.76 -9.77
CA ILE A 169 -27.11 -53.37 -10.94
C ILE A 169 -27.32 -51.85 -10.94
N LEU A 170 -27.44 -51.24 -9.76
CA LEU A 170 -27.59 -49.80 -9.57
C LEU A 170 -26.25 -49.06 -9.73
N GLN A 171 -25.13 -49.74 -9.42
CA GLN A 171 -23.76 -49.19 -9.41
C GLN A 171 -23.61 -47.92 -8.57
N THR A 172 -24.36 -47.84 -7.47
CA THR A 172 -24.47 -46.61 -6.68
C THR A 172 -23.46 -46.53 -5.54
N SER A 173 -22.70 -45.44 -5.51
CA SER A 173 -21.82 -44.96 -4.45
C SER A 173 -22.56 -44.16 -3.36
N LEU A 174 -23.86 -43.87 -3.53
CA LEU A 174 -24.64 -43.06 -2.58
C LEU A 174 -24.68 -43.64 -1.16
N THR A 175 -24.56 -44.96 -1.01
CA THR A 175 -24.50 -45.63 0.29
C THR A 175 -23.20 -45.32 1.04
N GLU A 176 -22.15 -44.85 0.39
CA GLU A 176 -20.89 -44.44 1.04
C GLU A 176 -21.02 -43.06 1.74
N GLY A 177 -22.12 -42.36 1.45
CA GLY A 177 -22.53 -41.11 2.08
C GLY A 177 -22.15 -39.85 1.31
N LEU A 178 -22.75 -38.74 1.73
CA LEU A 178 -22.62 -37.42 1.12
C LEU A 178 -22.07 -36.43 2.15
N THR A 179 -21.12 -35.59 1.73
CA THR A 179 -20.27 -34.83 2.64
C THR A 179 -20.30 -33.36 2.28
N VAL A 180 -20.61 -32.49 3.23
CA VAL A 180 -20.34 -31.06 3.08
C VAL A 180 -18.86 -30.81 3.40
N ALA A 181 -18.08 -30.44 2.40
CA ALA A 181 -16.63 -30.33 2.52
C ALA A 181 -16.19 -29.20 3.47
N SER A 182 -15.33 -29.54 4.44
CA SER A 182 -14.69 -28.58 5.34
C SER A 182 -13.76 -27.60 4.62
N GLU A 183 -13.24 -28.00 3.45
CA GLU A 183 -12.34 -27.19 2.59
C GLU A 183 -12.99 -25.88 2.13
N THR A 184 -14.32 -25.84 2.03
CA THR A 184 -15.07 -24.66 1.61
C THR A 184 -14.99 -23.52 2.63
N PHE A 185 -14.73 -23.81 3.91
CA PHE A 185 -14.59 -22.84 4.99
C PHE A 185 -13.12 -22.47 5.26
N ALA A 186 -12.19 -23.40 4.99
CA ALA A 186 -10.75 -23.18 5.17
C ALA A 186 -10.25 -21.98 4.36
N ARG A 187 -10.77 -21.76 3.14
CA ARG A 187 -10.45 -20.60 2.30
C ARG A 187 -10.82 -19.24 2.91
N TYR A 188 -11.70 -19.23 3.90
CA TYR A 188 -12.12 -18.03 4.65
C TYR A 188 -11.49 -17.98 6.06
N GLY A 189 -10.56 -18.91 6.35
CA GLY A 189 -9.84 -19.01 7.60
C GLY A 189 -10.60 -19.68 8.75
N TRP A 190 -11.59 -20.50 8.42
CA TRP A 190 -12.31 -21.31 9.41
C TRP A 190 -12.08 -22.81 9.20
N GLU A 191 -12.05 -23.55 10.30
CA GLU A 191 -12.07 -25.00 10.31
C GLU A 191 -13.32 -25.50 11.04
N SER A 192 -13.94 -26.57 10.52
CA SER A 192 -15.13 -27.15 11.13
C SER A 192 -14.75 -28.06 12.29
N ASN A 193 -15.27 -27.78 13.48
CA ASN A 193 -15.08 -28.57 14.69
C ASN A 193 -16.20 -29.58 14.93
N GLY A 194 -17.32 -29.40 14.24
CA GLY A 194 -18.48 -30.26 14.34
C GLY A 194 -19.75 -29.52 13.95
N TRP A 195 -20.87 -30.22 14.04
CA TRP A 195 -22.16 -29.68 13.67
C TRP A 195 -23.26 -30.32 14.51
N ASN A 196 -24.41 -29.65 14.55
CA ASN A 196 -25.63 -30.17 15.15
C ASN A 196 -26.83 -29.86 14.24
N GLN A 197 -27.84 -30.73 14.25
CA GLN A 197 -29.08 -30.49 13.50
C GLN A 197 -30.18 -29.99 14.44
N THR A 198 -30.87 -28.94 14.01
CA THR A 198 -32.10 -28.43 14.62
C THR A 198 -33.29 -28.71 13.70
N ASP A 199 -34.50 -28.38 14.13
CA ASP A 199 -35.72 -28.58 13.34
C ASP A 199 -35.75 -27.72 12.06
N THR A 200 -34.95 -26.66 11.98
CA THR A 200 -34.98 -25.69 10.88
C THR A 200 -33.64 -25.50 10.16
N ALA A 201 -32.52 -25.84 10.79
CA ALA A 201 -31.18 -25.61 10.25
C ALA A 201 -30.15 -26.64 10.75
N VAL A 202 -29.05 -26.77 10.01
CA VAL A 202 -27.80 -27.37 10.52
C VAL A 202 -26.94 -26.24 11.09
N GLN A 203 -26.62 -26.33 12.38
CA GLN A 203 -25.71 -25.43 13.06
C GLN A 203 -24.29 -25.99 12.95
N LEU A 204 -23.44 -25.30 12.19
CA LEU A 204 -22.03 -25.62 12.04
C LEU A 204 -21.22 -24.88 13.12
N LYS A 205 -20.35 -25.61 13.82
CA LYS A 205 -19.40 -25.05 14.80
C LYS A 205 -18.02 -24.99 14.17
N MET A 206 -17.39 -23.82 14.21
CA MET A 206 -16.11 -23.57 13.57
C MET A 206 -15.11 -22.89 14.52
N SER A 207 -13.82 -23.15 14.34
CA SER A 207 -12.71 -22.37 14.92
C SER A 207 -11.92 -21.67 13.84
N LEU A 208 -10.95 -20.84 14.24
CA LEU A 208 -9.96 -20.31 13.32
C LEU A 208 -9.06 -21.42 12.81
N ALA A 209 -8.91 -21.52 11.49
CA ALA A 209 -8.01 -22.47 10.88
C ALA A 209 -6.55 -22.05 11.12
N GLY A 210 -5.77 -22.93 11.75
CA GLY A 210 -4.34 -22.67 11.98
C GLY A 210 -3.57 -22.38 10.68
N GLN A 211 -3.93 -23.03 9.57
CA GLN A 211 -3.31 -22.81 8.26
C GLN A 211 -3.48 -21.36 7.77
N ALA A 212 -4.67 -20.76 7.95
CA ALA A 212 -4.90 -19.38 7.55
C ALA A 212 -4.06 -18.41 8.38
N LEU A 213 -3.90 -18.68 9.69
CA LEU A 213 -3.04 -17.87 10.55
C LEU A 213 -1.56 -18.04 10.20
N ASP A 214 -1.13 -19.25 9.86
CA ASP A 214 0.23 -19.54 9.39
C ASP A 214 0.55 -18.77 8.09
N GLU A 215 -0.38 -18.74 7.13
CA GLU A 215 -0.28 -17.94 5.91
C GLU A 215 -0.10 -16.45 6.22
N ILE A 216 -0.87 -15.90 7.16
CA ILE A 216 -0.74 -14.49 7.56
C ILE A 216 0.61 -14.25 8.24
N VAL A 217 1.07 -15.15 9.12
CA VAL A 217 2.38 -15.04 9.79
C VAL A 217 3.52 -15.09 8.77
N MET A 218 3.41 -15.96 7.75
CA MET A 218 4.37 -16.04 6.64
C MET A 218 4.45 -14.71 5.87
N GLU A 219 3.30 -14.14 5.50
CA GLU A 219 3.26 -12.86 4.79
C GLU A 219 3.84 -11.72 5.64
N LEU A 220 3.50 -11.69 6.93
CA LEU A 220 4.02 -10.71 7.89
C LEU A 220 5.54 -10.83 8.06
N LYS A 221 6.09 -12.06 8.11
CA LYS A 221 7.54 -12.33 8.17
C LYS A 221 8.27 -11.76 6.94
N GLY A 222 7.61 -11.78 5.78
CA GLY A 222 8.15 -11.28 4.52
C GLY A 222 8.15 -9.77 4.37
N LEU A 223 7.49 -9.03 5.28
CA LEU A 223 7.48 -7.57 5.23
C LEU A 223 8.82 -6.98 5.69
N PRO A 224 9.25 -5.84 5.11
CA PRO A 224 10.35 -5.06 5.65
C PRO A 224 10.11 -4.68 7.12
N GLU A 225 11.20 -4.49 7.86
CA GLU A 225 11.09 -3.99 9.24
C GLU A 225 10.36 -2.64 9.25
N ASN A 226 9.43 -2.50 10.19
CA ASN A 226 8.64 -1.30 10.37
C ASN A 226 8.78 -0.79 11.81
N GLU A 227 8.34 0.43 12.05
CA GLU A 227 8.48 1.12 13.33
C GLU A 227 7.70 0.43 14.43
N VAL A 228 6.57 -0.21 14.08
CA VAL A 228 5.77 -1.00 15.03
C VAL A 228 6.58 -2.16 15.60
N LYS A 229 7.47 -2.77 14.81
CA LYS A 229 8.38 -3.81 15.29
C LYS A 229 9.25 -3.29 16.44
N TYR A 230 9.93 -2.16 16.26
CA TYR A 230 10.80 -1.59 17.30
C TYR A 230 10.00 -1.14 18.53
N ILE A 231 8.79 -0.60 18.33
CA ILE A 231 7.87 -0.28 19.45
C ILE A 231 7.56 -1.56 20.25
N TYR A 232 7.31 -2.67 19.57
CA TYR A 232 6.94 -3.94 20.21
C TYR A 232 8.13 -4.62 20.89
N GLU A 233 9.37 -4.42 20.40
CA GLU A 233 10.59 -4.93 21.04
C GLU A 233 10.80 -4.30 22.43
N ALA A 234 10.47 -3.02 22.57
CA ALA A 234 10.48 -2.30 23.85
C ALA A 234 9.15 -2.41 24.63
N GLY A 235 8.20 -3.17 24.10
CA GLY A 235 6.81 -3.22 24.56
C GLY A 235 6.55 -4.15 25.73
N ASN A 236 5.27 -4.46 25.93
CA ASN A 236 4.83 -5.41 26.95
C ASN A 236 5.01 -6.88 26.51
N GLN A 237 4.80 -7.82 27.43
CA GLN A 237 4.98 -9.25 27.18
C GLN A 237 4.16 -9.76 25.98
N ALA A 238 2.92 -9.28 25.80
CA ALA A 238 2.07 -9.68 24.68
C ALA A 238 2.66 -9.23 23.33
N GLN A 239 3.18 -8.01 23.26
CA GLN A 239 3.85 -7.49 22.05
C GLN A 239 5.11 -8.27 21.72
N THR A 240 5.95 -8.55 22.73
CA THR A 240 7.17 -9.36 22.53
C THR A 240 6.87 -10.80 22.13
N GLU A 241 5.76 -11.37 22.62
CA GLU A 241 5.36 -12.74 22.27
C GLU A 241 4.89 -12.84 20.81
N ILE A 242 4.16 -11.84 20.32
CA ILE A 242 3.81 -11.76 18.89
C ILE A 242 5.07 -11.64 18.03
N LEU A 243 6.03 -10.80 18.42
CA LEU A 243 7.30 -10.71 17.69
C LEU A 243 8.06 -12.04 17.68
N ARG A 244 8.04 -12.78 18.79
CA ARG A 244 8.64 -14.11 18.87
C ARG A 244 7.97 -15.11 17.92
N LEU A 245 6.63 -15.10 17.86
CA LEU A 245 5.87 -15.93 16.94
C LEU A 245 6.23 -15.64 15.48
N VAL A 246 6.25 -14.36 15.08
CA VAL A 246 6.63 -13.96 13.73
C VAL A 246 8.10 -14.30 13.47
N ALA A 247 9.00 -14.03 14.42
CA ALA A 247 10.41 -14.33 14.27
C ALA A 247 10.69 -15.83 14.08
N GLY A 248 9.94 -16.69 14.78
CA GLY A 248 10.09 -18.13 14.79
C GLY A 248 9.49 -18.90 13.61
N TYR A 249 8.89 -18.22 12.62
CA TYR A 249 8.26 -18.86 11.46
C TYR A 249 9.20 -19.89 10.77
N PRO A 250 8.73 -21.12 10.43
CA PRO A 250 7.34 -21.59 10.50
C PRO A 250 6.84 -21.86 11.93
N ALA A 251 5.62 -21.41 12.23
CA ALA A 251 5.02 -21.55 13.56
C ALA A 251 4.39 -22.93 13.74
N THR A 252 4.48 -23.51 14.94
CA THR A 252 3.80 -24.76 15.26
C THR A 252 2.30 -24.55 15.45
N LYS A 253 1.49 -25.60 15.26
CA LYS A 253 0.04 -25.53 15.48
C LYS A 253 -0.29 -25.11 16.92
N GLU A 254 0.46 -25.62 17.88
CA GLU A 254 0.32 -25.28 19.29
C GLU A 254 0.63 -23.80 19.58
N GLU A 255 1.66 -23.23 18.94
CA GLU A 255 1.99 -21.80 19.07
C GLU A 255 0.90 -20.92 18.47
N LEU A 256 0.46 -21.21 17.23
CA LEU A 256 -0.64 -20.49 16.59
C LEU A 256 -1.92 -20.55 17.43
N LYS A 257 -2.20 -21.72 18.01
CA LYS A 257 -3.35 -21.90 18.89
C LYS A 257 -3.25 -21.01 20.13
N THR A 258 -2.15 -21.12 20.87
CA THR A 258 -1.97 -20.46 22.16
C THR A 258 -1.89 -18.94 22.01
N VAL A 259 -1.17 -18.46 20.99
CA VAL A 259 -0.86 -17.04 20.81
C VAL A 259 -1.95 -16.30 20.04
N LEU A 260 -2.53 -16.92 19.01
CA LEU A 260 -3.48 -16.25 18.12
C LEU A 260 -4.93 -16.76 18.27
N ILE A 261 -5.16 -18.07 18.22
CA ILE A 261 -6.53 -18.62 18.22
C ILE A 261 -7.23 -18.36 19.55
N ASP A 262 -6.62 -18.78 20.66
CA ASP A 262 -7.20 -18.63 22.00
C ASP A 262 -7.28 -17.13 22.37
N SER A 263 -6.30 -16.33 21.93
CA SER A 263 -6.29 -14.88 22.18
C SER A 263 -7.36 -14.13 21.38
N TYR A 264 -7.83 -14.66 20.24
CA TYR A 264 -8.88 -14.02 19.47
C TYR A 264 -10.19 -13.91 20.26
N PHE A 265 -10.49 -14.81 21.19
CA PHE A 265 -11.78 -14.83 21.91
C PHE A 265 -11.78 -14.05 23.23
N VAL A 266 -10.65 -13.47 23.65
CA VAL A 266 -10.57 -12.70 24.90
C VAL A 266 -10.81 -11.19 24.70
N PRO A 267 -11.13 -10.43 25.77
CA PRO A 267 -11.40 -8.99 25.70
C PRO A 267 -10.19 -8.12 25.30
N GLU A 268 -8.98 -8.48 25.74
CA GLU A 268 -7.72 -7.83 25.35
C GLU A 268 -6.88 -8.79 24.49
N PRO A 269 -7.20 -8.92 23.19
CA PRO A 269 -6.65 -9.98 22.36
C PRO A 269 -5.23 -9.63 21.88
N MET A 270 -4.26 -10.55 22.08
CA MET A 270 -2.96 -10.47 21.40
C MET A 270 -3.12 -10.41 19.87
N PHE A 271 -4.23 -10.97 19.36
CA PHE A 271 -4.63 -10.87 17.96
C PHE A 271 -4.70 -9.43 17.44
N GLN A 272 -5.14 -8.45 18.25
CA GLN A 272 -5.11 -7.05 17.82
C GLN A 272 -3.67 -6.56 17.60
N ASN A 273 -2.76 -6.91 18.50
CA ASN A 273 -1.36 -6.53 18.39
C ASN A 273 -0.72 -7.17 17.15
N PHE A 274 -1.09 -8.40 16.83
CA PHE A 274 -0.70 -9.08 15.60
C PHE A 274 -1.16 -8.34 14.35
N LEU A 275 -2.43 -7.90 14.29
CA LEU A 275 -2.93 -7.10 13.17
C LEU A 275 -2.17 -5.78 13.03
N LEU A 276 -1.87 -5.09 14.13
CA LEU A 276 -1.18 -3.79 14.11
C LEU A 276 0.27 -3.87 13.58
N LEU A 277 0.89 -5.05 13.55
CA LEU A 277 2.22 -5.24 12.93
C LEU A 277 2.18 -5.20 11.40
N MET A 278 1.02 -5.44 10.79
CA MET A 278 0.84 -5.43 9.34
C MET A 278 0.99 -4.00 8.81
N ASN A 279 1.50 -3.84 7.59
CA ASN A 279 1.35 -2.57 6.86
C ASN A 279 -0.10 -2.42 6.36
N ALA A 280 -0.46 -1.24 5.84
CA ALA A 280 -1.82 -0.95 5.38
C ALA A 280 -2.31 -1.95 4.31
N GLU A 281 -1.47 -2.24 3.31
CA GLU A 281 -1.79 -3.16 2.22
C GLU A 281 -2.07 -4.59 2.70
N LEU A 282 -1.20 -5.16 3.54
CA LEU A 282 -1.40 -6.49 4.09
C LEU A 282 -2.64 -6.53 4.99
N MET A 283 -2.89 -5.48 5.77
CA MET A 283 -4.08 -5.40 6.61
C MET A 283 -5.35 -5.40 5.75
N GLU A 284 -5.41 -4.60 4.69
CA GLU A 284 -6.54 -4.56 3.75
C GLU A 284 -6.77 -5.91 3.05
N LYS A 285 -5.70 -6.54 2.58
CA LYS A 285 -5.73 -7.88 1.98
C LYS A 285 -6.27 -8.91 2.99
N THR A 286 -5.77 -8.89 4.22
CA THR A 286 -6.16 -9.83 5.28
C THR A 286 -7.63 -9.64 5.66
N PHE A 287 -8.11 -8.39 5.79
CA PHE A 287 -9.52 -8.09 6.03
C PHE A 287 -10.43 -8.55 4.88
N THR A 288 -9.94 -8.52 3.65
CA THR A 288 -10.69 -8.97 2.48
C THR A 288 -10.75 -10.49 2.41
N ALA A 289 -9.64 -11.18 2.67
CA ALA A 289 -9.55 -12.63 2.62
C ALA A 289 -10.28 -13.34 3.77
N TYR A 290 -10.30 -12.75 4.97
CA TYR A 290 -10.74 -13.42 6.20
C TYR A 290 -11.90 -12.69 6.90
N PRO A 291 -13.17 -13.08 6.63
CA PRO A 291 -14.37 -12.41 7.13
C PRO A 291 -14.47 -12.33 8.66
N PHE A 292 -13.93 -13.32 9.38
CA PHE A 292 -13.96 -13.34 10.85
C PHE A 292 -13.26 -12.13 11.49
N ILE A 293 -12.31 -11.51 10.79
CA ILE A 293 -11.62 -10.32 11.30
C ILE A 293 -12.57 -9.11 11.30
N LYS A 294 -13.35 -8.93 10.23
CA LYS A 294 -14.35 -7.86 10.09
C LYS A 294 -15.45 -7.91 11.14
N GLY A 295 -15.80 -9.12 11.60
CA GLY A 295 -16.82 -9.31 12.64
C GLY A 295 -16.40 -8.78 14.02
N LYS A 296 -15.10 -8.66 14.30
CA LYS A 296 -14.57 -8.22 15.60
C LYS A 296 -13.81 -6.88 15.54
N TYR A 297 -13.11 -6.62 14.45
CA TYR A 297 -12.25 -5.45 14.30
C TYR A 297 -12.72 -4.55 13.17
N ASN A 298 -12.50 -3.25 13.33
CA ASN A 298 -12.74 -2.25 12.29
C ASN A 298 -11.40 -1.86 11.64
N LEU A 299 -11.31 -2.04 10.31
CA LEU A 299 -10.10 -1.75 9.54
C LEU A 299 -9.61 -0.32 9.75
N ASN A 300 -10.50 0.68 9.56
CA ASN A 300 -10.13 2.10 9.68
C ASN A 300 -9.65 2.45 11.09
N MET A 301 -10.26 1.85 12.13
CA MET A 301 -9.82 2.04 13.51
C MET A 301 -8.44 1.42 13.76
N LEU A 302 -8.14 0.25 13.20
CA LEU A 302 -6.83 -0.38 13.32
C LEU A 302 -5.75 0.39 12.58
N LEU A 303 -6.02 0.82 11.34
CA LEU A 303 -5.11 1.66 10.56
C LEU A 303 -4.81 2.95 11.32
N LYS A 304 -5.83 3.64 11.83
CA LYS A 304 -5.66 4.83 12.67
C LYS A 304 -4.83 4.54 13.91
N LYS A 305 -5.16 3.49 14.67
CA LYS A 305 -4.41 3.11 15.88
C LYS A 305 -2.95 2.80 15.57
N ARG A 306 -2.66 2.15 14.44
CA ARG A 306 -1.31 1.88 13.97
C ARG A 306 -0.58 3.18 13.63
N SER A 307 -1.18 4.06 12.84
CA SER A 307 -0.57 5.33 12.49
C SER A 307 -0.31 6.21 13.71
N ASP A 308 -1.25 6.23 14.67
CA ASP A 308 -1.10 6.95 15.93
C ASP A 308 0.06 6.39 16.77
N LEU A 309 0.21 5.06 16.84
CA LEU A 309 1.35 4.41 17.53
C LEU A 309 2.70 4.78 16.91
N ILE A 310 2.79 4.77 15.58
CA ILE A 310 4.00 5.15 14.87
C ILE A 310 4.29 6.63 15.10
N ALA A 311 3.29 7.51 14.94
CA ALA A 311 3.42 8.94 15.15
C ALA A 311 3.88 9.27 16.58
N GLU A 312 3.38 8.56 17.59
CA GLU A 312 3.78 8.71 18.98
C GLU A 312 5.28 8.39 19.15
N SER A 313 5.75 7.27 18.61
CA SER A 313 7.14 6.82 18.78
C SER A 313 8.15 7.76 18.13
N ILE A 314 7.81 8.36 16.99
CA ILE A 314 8.67 9.31 16.29
C ILE A 314 8.54 10.74 16.80
N SER A 315 7.49 11.06 17.56
CA SER A 315 7.19 12.43 17.98
C SER A 315 8.33 13.07 18.77
N GLY A 316 9.04 12.28 19.59
CA GLY A 316 10.22 12.73 20.32
C GLY A 316 11.33 13.22 19.40
N TYR A 317 11.65 12.45 18.35
CA TYR A 317 12.64 12.83 17.36
C TYR A 317 12.22 14.09 16.58
N GLY A 318 10.97 14.15 16.13
CA GLY A 318 10.47 15.32 15.40
C GLY A 318 10.49 16.60 16.24
N LYS A 319 10.13 16.52 17.53
CA LYS A 319 10.21 17.65 18.46
C LYS A 319 11.64 18.12 18.69
N GLU A 320 12.59 17.21 18.84
CA GLU A 320 14.01 17.58 19.00
C GLU A 320 14.54 18.24 17.72
N ILE A 321 14.23 17.69 16.53
CA ILE A 321 14.58 18.29 15.24
C ILE A 321 14.02 19.72 15.14
N LEU A 322 12.75 19.94 15.46
CA LEU A 322 12.12 21.27 15.43
C LEU A 322 12.85 22.25 16.35
N LYS A 323 13.12 21.84 17.59
CA LYS A 323 13.79 22.65 18.60
C LYS A 323 15.18 23.10 18.12
N VAL A 324 16.05 22.17 17.74
CA VAL A 324 17.43 22.52 17.32
C VAL A 324 17.43 23.33 16.02
N THR A 325 16.48 23.10 15.13
CA THR A 325 16.35 23.86 13.88
C THR A 325 15.95 25.31 14.15
N LYS A 326 14.99 25.54 15.05
CA LYS A 326 14.59 26.90 15.45
C LYS A 326 15.73 27.65 16.13
N GLU A 327 16.42 27.01 17.07
CA GLU A 327 17.61 27.59 17.70
C GLU A 327 18.66 27.96 16.64
N TRP A 328 18.89 27.10 15.65
CA TRP A 328 19.82 27.38 14.56
C TRP A 328 19.40 28.57 13.70
N MET A 329 18.13 28.65 13.28
CA MET A 329 17.61 29.81 12.55
C MET A 329 17.76 31.11 13.33
N GLN A 330 17.43 31.11 14.62
CA GLN A 330 17.57 32.28 15.49
C GLN A 330 19.03 32.75 15.58
N THR A 331 19.98 31.83 15.75
CA THR A 331 21.42 32.18 15.72
C THR A 331 21.91 32.64 14.34
N SER A 332 21.20 32.26 13.27
CA SER A 332 21.46 32.67 11.89
C SER A 332 20.91 34.06 11.54
N GLY A 333 20.19 34.72 12.46
CA GLY A 333 19.70 36.09 12.27
C GLY A 333 18.20 36.21 12.09
N GLY A 334 17.44 35.14 12.33
CA GLY A 334 15.97 35.16 12.37
C GLY A 334 15.35 33.89 11.77
N GLU A 335 14.03 33.76 11.93
CA GLU A 335 13.25 32.68 11.33
C GLU A 335 12.80 33.07 9.92
N PHE A 336 13.36 32.39 8.92
CA PHE A 336 13.04 32.56 7.51
C PHE A 336 12.70 31.21 6.89
N TYR A 337 11.79 31.22 5.93
CA TYR A 337 11.35 30.01 5.25
C TYR A 337 11.46 30.16 3.74
N ASN A 338 12.06 29.17 3.09
CA ASN A 338 12.17 29.05 1.64
C ASN A 338 11.25 27.92 1.17
N ASN A 339 10.11 28.27 0.56
CA ASN A 339 9.07 27.31 0.17
C ASN A 339 8.68 26.34 1.30
N GLY A 340 8.59 26.82 2.54
CA GLY A 340 8.27 25.99 3.71
C GLY A 340 9.43 25.22 4.34
N TYR A 341 10.65 25.35 3.81
CA TYR A 341 11.85 24.82 4.45
C TYR A 341 12.57 25.90 5.28
N PRO A 342 13.19 25.54 6.41
CA PRO A 342 14.04 26.46 7.18
C PRO A 342 15.16 27.07 6.33
N PHE A 343 15.39 28.37 6.47
CA PHE A 343 16.46 29.10 5.77
C PHE A 343 17.39 29.78 6.77
N LEU A 344 18.69 29.54 6.61
CA LEU A 344 19.73 30.15 7.44
C LEU A 344 20.18 31.46 6.79
N LYS A 345 19.84 32.60 7.39
CA LYS A 345 20.20 33.92 6.86
C LYS A 345 21.72 34.13 6.77
N LYS A 346 22.52 33.76 7.78
CA LYS A 346 23.99 33.91 7.75
C LYS A 346 24.68 33.12 6.64
N ASP A 347 24.16 31.93 6.33
CA ASP A 347 24.74 31.04 5.33
C ASP A 347 24.05 31.16 3.96
N LEU A 348 22.97 31.95 3.89
CA LEU A 348 22.11 32.15 2.72
C LEU A 348 21.68 30.86 2.03
N ARG A 349 21.21 29.88 2.82
CA ARG A 349 20.84 28.55 2.31
C ARG A 349 19.65 27.92 3.03
N THR A 350 18.88 27.13 2.29
CA THR A 350 17.88 26.21 2.83
C THR A 350 18.54 25.04 3.57
N VAL A 351 17.88 24.57 4.63
CA VAL A 351 18.32 23.43 5.44
C VAL A 351 17.38 22.23 5.28
N THR A 352 17.96 21.04 5.23
CA THR A 352 17.21 19.78 5.20
C THR A 352 17.29 19.05 6.54
N ILE A 353 16.39 18.10 6.78
CA ILE A 353 16.42 17.28 8.01
C ILE A 353 17.71 16.49 8.14
N LYS A 354 18.24 15.96 7.03
CA LYS A 354 19.50 15.24 7.01
C LYS A 354 20.65 16.09 7.56
N GLU A 355 20.74 17.34 7.10
CA GLU A 355 21.77 18.28 7.58
C GLU A 355 21.61 18.61 9.06
N VAL A 356 20.38 18.76 9.55
CA VAL A 356 20.12 19.00 10.98
C VAL A 356 20.60 17.82 11.82
N ILE A 357 20.26 16.60 11.42
CA ILE A 357 20.66 15.38 12.12
C ILE A 357 22.18 15.24 12.16
N GLU A 358 22.86 15.49 11.03
CA GLU A 358 24.33 15.42 10.93
C GLU A 358 25.01 16.52 11.76
N THR A 359 24.52 17.76 11.67
CA THR A 359 25.11 18.91 12.38
C THR A 359 25.00 18.78 13.89
N TRP A 360 23.88 18.24 14.39
CA TRP A 360 23.59 18.10 15.82
C TRP A 360 23.83 16.69 16.36
N ASN A 361 24.36 15.78 15.53
CA ASN A 361 24.65 14.37 15.86
C ASN A 361 23.46 13.67 16.55
N LEU A 362 22.25 13.83 16.00
CA LEU A 362 21.03 13.23 16.56
C LEU A 362 21.03 11.72 16.32
N SER A 363 20.75 10.94 17.36
CA SER A 363 20.74 9.46 17.31
C SER A 363 19.43 8.94 16.67
N ILE A 364 19.31 9.07 15.35
CA ILE A 364 18.16 8.64 14.55
C ILE A 364 18.63 7.62 13.50
N SER A 365 17.90 6.52 13.34
CA SER A 365 18.26 5.48 12.35
C SER A 365 18.05 5.97 10.91
N GLU A 366 18.90 5.51 9.99
CA GLU A 366 18.85 5.88 8.57
C GLU A 366 17.50 5.57 7.91
N SER A 367 16.88 4.44 8.28
CA SER A 367 15.53 4.04 7.83
C SER A 367 14.43 5.05 8.17
N LEU A 368 14.59 5.80 9.28
CA LEU A 368 13.68 6.87 9.65
C LEU A 368 14.00 8.14 8.85
N ILE A 369 15.28 8.48 8.68
CA ILE A 369 15.73 9.71 8.00
C ILE A 369 15.14 9.83 6.60
N GLU A 370 15.13 8.73 5.83
CA GLU A 370 14.58 8.71 4.47
C GLU A 370 13.07 9.03 4.41
N ARG A 371 12.37 8.89 5.54
CA ARG A 371 10.91 9.05 5.65
C ARG A 371 10.52 10.35 6.36
N ILE A 372 11.46 11.10 6.92
CA ILE A 372 11.23 12.37 7.63
C ILE A 372 11.64 13.55 6.73
N HIS A 373 10.77 14.54 6.61
CA HIS A 373 11.05 15.80 5.92
C HIS A 373 10.41 17.00 6.64
N PHE A 374 10.87 18.21 6.34
CA PHE A 374 10.21 19.42 6.82
C PHE A 374 8.90 19.65 6.07
N GLY A 375 7.92 20.19 6.77
CA GLY A 375 6.72 20.79 6.21
C GLY A 375 6.43 22.12 6.90
N LEU A 376 5.69 23.00 6.25
CA LEU A 376 5.21 24.26 6.84
C LEU A 376 3.70 24.29 6.81
N ASP A 377 3.06 24.43 7.97
CA ASP A 377 1.61 24.63 8.03
C ASP A 377 1.27 26.03 7.53
N MET A 378 0.67 26.13 6.35
CA MET A 378 0.32 27.43 5.75
C MET A 378 -0.76 28.20 6.48
N ALA A 379 -1.57 27.55 7.33
CA ALA A 379 -2.59 28.26 8.09
C ALA A 379 -1.97 29.00 9.29
N ASP A 380 -0.99 28.37 9.93
CA ASP A 380 -0.40 28.83 11.18
C ASP A 380 1.01 29.42 11.00
N HIS A 381 1.58 29.29 9.79
CA HIS A 381 2.98 29.61 9.45
C HIS A 381 4.00 28.93 10.38
N GLN A 382 3.68 27.73 10.84
CA GLN A 382 4.53 26.98 11.78
C GLN A 382 5.26 25.84 11.08
N LEU A 383 6.55 25.72 11.39
CA LEU A 383 7.37 24.60 10.97
C LEU A 383 6.85 23.31 11.62
N ALA A 384 6.76 22.25 10.82
CA ALA A 384 6.42 20.91 11.23
C ALA A 384 7.46 19.92 10.71
N VAL A 385 7.59 18.81 11.42
CA VAL A 385 8.29 17.63 10.94
C VAL A 385 7.24 16.64 10.45
N VAL A 386 7.37 16.21 9.20
CA VAL A 386 6.46 15.27 8.56
C VAL A 386 7.15 13.94 8.41
N TYR A 387 6.40 12.88 8.69
CA TYR A 387 6.86 11.52 8.51
C TYR A 387 5.87 10.69 7.71
N ILE A 388 6.38 9.95 6.72
CA ILE A 388 5.58 9.08 5.85
C ILE A 388 5.29 7.78 6.58
N VAL A 389 4.06 7.57 7.06
CA VAL A 389 3.67 6.38 7.83
C VAL A 389 3.44 5.19 6.92
N ASP A 390 2.64 5.36 5.88
CA ASP A 390 2.40 4.38 4.81
C ASP A 390 2.06 5.13 3.52
N ALA A 391 1.83 4.41 2.42
CA ALA A 391 1.17 4.99 1.24
C ALA A 391 -0.20 5.56 1.66
N GLY A 392 -0.34 6.89 1.66
CA GLY A 392 -1.60 7.57 1.96
C GLY A 392 -1.76 8.18 3.36
N ASN A 393 -0.85 7.92 4.31
CA ASN A 393 -0.95 8.43 5.69
C ASN A 393 0.36 9.08 6.16
N TYR A 394 0.24 10.25 6.78
CA TYR A 394 1.38 11.08 7.19
C TYR A 394 1.23 11.52 8.63
N ALA A 395 2.28 11.37 9.42
CA ALA A 395 2.35 11.91 10.77
C ALA A 395 2.92 13.34 10.70
N ILE A 396 2.17 14.30 11.25
CA ILE A 396 2.58 15.70 11.37
C ILE A 396 2.96 15.94 12.82
N ILE A 397 4.21 16.32 13.05
CA ILE A 397 4.76 16.64 14.36
C ILE A 397 4.98 18.14 14.44
N LYS A 398 4.33 18.75 15.44
CA LYS A 398 4.49 20.14 15.84
C LYS A 398 5.12 20.18 17.24
N GLU A 399 5.43 21.36 17.74
CA GLU A 399 6.02 21.52 19.08
C GLU A 399 5.05 21.09 20.19
N ASP A 400 3.77 21.42 20.02
CA ASP A 400 2.70 21.20 21.00
C ASP A 400 2.09 19.80 20.92
N GLY A 401 2.28 19.06 19.82
CA GLY A 401 1.70 17.73 19.65
C GLY A 401 2.01 17.08 18.31
N TYR A 402 1.33 15.97 18.06
CA TYR A 402 1.35 15.29 16.77
C TYR A 402 -0.06 14.86 16.40
N PHE A 403 -0.30 14.67 15.10
CA PHE A 403 -1.53 14.09 14.58
C PHE A 403 -1.25 13.44 13.22
N VAL A 404 -2.14 12.54 12.79
CA VAL A 404 -2.06 11.85 11.51
C VAL A 404 -3.03 12.50 10.53
N VAL A 405 -2.59 12.68 9.28
CA VAL A 405 -3.40 13.20 8.17
C VAL A 405 -3.36 12.26 6.97
N ASP A 406 -4.42 12.33 6.17
CA ASP A 406 -4.47 11.68 4.85
C ASP A 406 -3.59 12.40 3.82
N GLU A 407 -3.37 11.74 2.69
CA GLU A 407 -2.58 12.28 1.59
C GLU A 407 -3.13 13.58 1.02
N GLN A 408 -4.45 13.71 0.90
CA GLN A 408 -5.06 14.93 0.35
C GLN A 408 -4.72 16.15 1.22
N THR A 409 -4.84 16.00 2.54
CA THR A 409 -4.51 17.03 3.53
C THR A 409 -3.01 17.31 3.55
N TYR A 410 -2.17 16.28 3.48
CA TYR A 410 -0.72 16.41 3.38
C TYR A 410 -0.31 17.23 2.14
N GLN A 411 -0.79 16.84 0.96
CA GLN A 411 -0.48 17.50 -0.31
C GLN A 411 -0.94 18.98 -0.30
N ALA A 412 -2.13 19.25 0.23
CA ALA A 412 -2.68 20.60 0.25
C ALA A 412 -1.96 21.53 1.25
N ARG A 413 -1.56 21.02 2.42
CA ARG A 413 -1.10 21.88 3.53
C ARG A 413 0.41 21.85 3.75
N TYR A 414 1.06 20.69 3.62
CA TYR A 414 2.43 20.49 4.11
C TYR A 414 3.44 20.12 3.04
N HIS A 415 3.01 19.46 1.95
CA HIS A 415 3.94 18.96 0.94
C HIS A 415 4.65 20.10 0.20
N ARG A 416 5.97 20.15 0.30
CA ARG A 416 6.81 21.12 -0.42
C ARG A 416 8.00 20.41 -1.04
N LEU A 417 8.43 20.94 -2.18
CA LEU A 417 9.67 20.51 -2.81
C LEU A 417 10.81 21.34 -2.24
N VAL A 418 11.92 20.68 -1.93
CA VAL A 418 13.17 21.35 -1.54
C VAL A 418 13.54 22.33 -2.65
N PRO A 419 13.64 23.63 -2.36
CA PRO A 419 13.98 24.62 -3.36
C PRO A 419 15.37 24.33 -3.95
N PRO A 420 15.53 24.42 -5.28
CA PRO A 420 16.84 24.27 -5.89
C PRO A 420 17.79 25.35 -5.39
N SER A 421 19.09 25.05 -5.36
CA SER A 421 20.10 26.03 -4.93
C SER A 421 20.28 27.18 -5.92
N GLY A 422 19.87 26.98 -7.18
CA GLY A 422 20.09 27.90 -8.29
C GLY A 422 21.56 28.04 -8.68
N GLN A 423 21.82 28.80 -9.75
CA GLN A 423 23.17 29.07 -10.25
C GLN A 423 23.28 30.52 -10.71
N LEU A 424 24.50 31.07 -10.70
CA LEU A 424 24.74 32.37 -11.32
C LEU A 424 24.38 32.27 -12.81
N THR A 425 23.57 33.20 -13.29
CA THR A 425 23.02 33.13 -14.65
C THR A 425 24.14 33.11 -15.69
N GLN A 426 24.20 32.01 -16.45
CA GLN A 426 25.08 31.81 -17.60
C GLN A 426 24.30 31.76 -18.92
N ASP A 427 22.97 31.84 -18.86
CA ASP A 427 22.13 31.86 -20.05
C ASP A 427 22.03 33.30 -20.59
N ILE A 428 22.49 33.48 -21.82
CA ILE A 428 22.49 34.79 -22.48
C ILE A 428 21.09 35.31 -22.78
N GLU A 429 20.13 34.43 -23.08
CA GLU A 429 18.75 34.81 -23.37
C GLU A 429 18.05 35.29 -22.10
N ILE A 430 18.25 34.60 -20.98
CA ILE A 430 17.74 35.04 -19.67
C ILE A 430 18.36 36.39 -19.29
N TRP A 431 19.70 36.49 -19.41
CA TRP A 431 20.42 37.72 -19.09
C TRP A 431 19.91 38.91 -19.88
N GLN A 432 19.75 38.76 -21.20
CA GLN A 432 19.25 39.82 -22.09
C GLN A 432 17.80 40.17 -21.78
N ALA A 433 16.92 39.16 -21.64
CA ALA A 433 15.49 39.39 -21.38
C ALA A 433 15.25 40.16 -20.06
N VAL A 434 15.99 39.82 -19.01
CA VAL A 434 15.92 40.53 -17.72
C VAL A 434 16.57 41.90 -17.83
N SER A 435 17.70 42.02 -18.51
CA SER A 435 18.40 43.29 -18.70
C SER A 435 17.54 44.32 -19.44
N ASP A 436 16.88 43.92 -20.53
CA ASP A 436 16.00 44.79 -21.32
C ASP A 436 14.80 45.25 -20.50
N LYS A 437 14.23 44.37 -19.67
CA LYS A 437 13.14 44.72 -18.75
C LYS A 437 13.59 45.72 -17.69
N LEU A 438 14.77 45.56 -17.11
CA LEU A 438 15.33 46.51 -16.16
C LEU A 438 15.59 47.87 -16.82
N LYS A 439 16.23 47.91 -17.99
CA LYS A 439 16.45 49.15 -18.76
C LYS A 439 15.16 49.89 -19.05
N ALA A 440 14.14 49.16 -19.52
CA ALA A 440 12.83 49.76 -19.81
C ALA A 440 12.15 50.28 -18.53
N SER A 441 12.23 49.54 -17.42
CA SER A 441 11.57 49.90 -16.15
C SER A 441 12.22 51.11 -15.48
N PHE A 442 13.55 51.20 -15.52
CA PHE A 442 14.33 52.28 -14.91
C PHE A 442 14.66 53.42 -15.87
N GLN A 443 14.24 53.33 -17.15
CA GLN A 443 14.47 54.35 -18.19
C GLN A 443 15.94 54.74 -18.35
N THR A 444 16.82 53.73 -18.42
CA THR A 444 18.27 53.92 -18.53
C THR A 444 18.83 53.26 -19.80
N GLU A 445 19.89 53.84 -20.38
CA GLU A 445 20.54 53.32 -21.58
C GLU A 445 21.42 52.09 -21.27
N GLU A 446 22.06 52.09 -20.10
CA GLU A 446 23.03 51.07 -19.70
C GLU A 446 22.85 50.66 -18.24
N LEU A 447 22.98 49.35 -18.01
CA LEU A 447 22.85 48.75 -16.69
C LEU A 447 24.07 47.87 -16.42
N PHE A 448 24.48 47.80 -15.16
CA PHE A 448 25.59 46.99 -14.71
C PHE A 448 25.10 45.97 -13.69
N ILE A 449 25.16 44.68 -14.04
CA ILE A 449 24.77 43.59 -13.15
C ILE A 449 25.93 43.27 -12.20
N ARG A 450 25.67 43.37 -10.90
CA ARG A 450 26.60 42.94 -9.83
C ARG A 450 26.39 41.48 -9.48
N TYR A 451 25.14 41.05 -9.52
CA TYR A 451 24.73 39.69 -9.18
C TYR A 451 23.44 39.35 -9.92
N MET A 452 23.40 38.18 -10.54
CA MET A 452 22.22 37.58 -11.13
C MET A 452 22.29 36.07 -10.94
N LYS A 453 21.34 35.54 -10.17
CA LYS A 453 21.23 34.12 -9.86
C LYS A 453 19.81 33.64 -10.12
N ASP A 454 19.68 32.50 -10.80
CA ASP A 454 18.40 31.94 -11.21
C ASP A 454 18.32 30.42 -10.99
N ASP A 455 17.10 29.89 -10.99
CA ASP A 455 16.81 28.46 -11.00
C ASP A 455 15.91 28.03 -12.18
N GLY A 456 15.77 28.89 -13.19
CA GLY A 456 14.89 28.71 -14.33
C GLY A 456 13.42 29.10 -14.10
N GLN A 457 12.99 29.31 -12.86
CA GLN A 457 11.63 29.76 -12.50
C GLN A 457 11.64 31.11 -11.78
N ASP A 458 12.58 31.31 -10.86
CA ASP A 458 12.82 32.53 -10.11
C ASP A 458 14.24 33.06 -10.41
N LEU A 459 14.43 34.36 -10.23
CA LEU A 459 15.70 35.03 -10.51
C LEU A 459 15.87 36.25 -9.60
N PHE A 460 17.03 36.39 -8.97
CA PHE A 460 17.38 37.54 -8.12
C PHE A 460 18.48 38.38 -8.78
N VAL A 461 18.28 39.70 -8.85
CA VAL A 461 19.22 40.64 -9.47
C VAL A 461 19.63 41.74 -8.51
N LEU A 462 20.94 42.01 -8.48
CA LEU A 462 21.50 43.29 -8.05
C LEU A 462 22.07 44.03 -9.25
N ALA A 463 21.54 45.23 -9.52
CA ALA A 463 21.95 46.05 -10.65
C ALA A 463 22.28 47.48 -10.23
N SER A 464 23.15 48.12 -10.99
CA SER A 464 23.44 49.56 -10.94
C SER A 464 23.26 50.20 -12.30
N PHE A 465 23.15 51.52 -12.35
CA PHE A 465 22.86 52.27 -13.57
C PHE A 465 24.02 53.19 -13.95
N LEU A 466 24.08 53.58 -15.22
CA LEU A 466 25.14 54.45 -15.74
C LEU A 466 25.21 55.81 -15.05
N GLU A 467 24.06 56.40 -14.75
CA GLU A 467 23.98 57.73 -14.17
C GLU A 467 24.45 57.76 -12.71
N LYS A 468 24.23 56.63 -12.00
CA LYS A 468 24.64 56.45 -10.61
C LYS A 468 25.16 55.02 -10.40
N PRO A 469 26.42 54.74 -10.80
CA PRO A 469 27.01 53.42 -10.70
C PRO A 469 27.05 52.85 -9.28
N GLN A 470 26.98 53.71 -8.27
CA GLN A 470 27.07 53.36 -6.85
C GLN A 470 25.71 53.11 -6.18
N ASP A 471 24.60 53.45 -6.86
CA ASP A 471 23.27 53.07 -6.39
C ASP A 471 23.02 51.61 -6.80
N VAL A 472 22.63 50.78 -5.83
CA VAL A 472 22.33 49.36 -6.04
C VAL A 472 20.82 49.15 -5.93
N GLN A 473 20.23 48.56 -6.95
CA GLN A 473 18.84 48.12 -6.97
C GLN A 473 18.77 46.60 -6.84
N ALA A 474 17.99 46.14 -5.86
CA ALA A 474 17.62 44.75 -5.72
C ALA A 474 16.24 44.52 -6.34
N VAL A 475 16.15 43.54 -7.24
CA VAL A 475 14.92 43.18 -7.95
C VAL A 475 14.82 41.66 -8.07
N SER A 476 13.68 41.10 -7.71
CA SER A 476 13.36 39.70 -7.99
C SER A 476 12.46 39.57 -9.21
N PHE A 477 12.60 38.46 -9.92
CA PHE A 477 11.78 38.08 -11.06
C PHE A 477 11.26 36.66 -10.87
N SER A 478 10.05 36.42 -11.34
CA SER A 478 9.51 35.08 -11.52
C SER A 478 8.97 34.90 -12.93
N LYS A 479 8.98 33.66 -13.41
CA LYS A 479 8.47 33.31 -14.73
C LYS A 479 6.95 33.11 -14.66
N ILE A 480 6.21 34.05 -15.24
CA ILE A 480 4.74 34.05 -15.31
C ILE A 480 4.34 33.96 -16.79
N ASP A 481 3.54 32.96 -17.15
CA ASP A 481 3.15 32.66 -18.54
C ASP A 481 4.36 32.55 -19.50
N GLY A 482 5.45 31.98 -19.00
CA GLY A 482 6.70 31.79 -19.76
C GLY A 482 7.57 33.04 -19.88
N GLN A 483 7.17 34.18 -19.31
CA GLN A 483 7.93 35.43 -19.36
C GLN A 483 8.42 35.86 -17.97
N TRP A 484 9.64 36.39 -17.92
CA TRP A 484 10.18 37.00 -16.70
C TRP A 484 9.42 38.26 -16.33
N GLN A 485 8.86 38.34 -15.13
CA GLN A 485 8.19 39.52 -14.61
C GLN A 485 8.75 39.88 -13.24
N PRO A 486 8.97 41.18 -12.95
CA PRO A 486 9.45 41.59 -11.64
C PRO A 486 8.37 41.32 -10.58
N THR A 487 8.75 40.70 -9.46
CA THR A 487 7.82 40.35 -8.37
C THR A 487 8.04 41.19 -7.11
N ALA A 488 9.28 41.58 -6.82
CA ALA A 488 9.62 42.50 -5.73
C ALA A 488 10.75 43.44 -6.15
N SER A 489 10.75 44.64 -5.58
CA SER A 489 11.80 45.66 -5.79
C SER A 489 11.82 46.66 -4.64
N ASN A 490 12.87 47.48 -4.56
CA ASN A 490 13.02 48.55 -3.56
C ASN A 490 12.96 48.07 -2.09
N PHE A 491 13.17 46.79 -1.83
CA PHE A 491 13.32 46.24 -0.48
C PHE A 491 14.77 46.44 -0.01
N LYS A 492 14.95 46.66 1.29
CA LYS A 492 16.27 46.91 1.91
C LYS A 492 16.88 45.68 2.56
N ASP A 493 16.05 44.72 2.91
CA ASP A 493 16.46 43.50 3.57
C ASP A 493 15.53 42.33 3.21
N ILE A 494 15.92 41.14 3.64
CA ILE A 494 15.15 39.91 3.46
C ILE A 494 13.73 39.96 4.07
N HIS A 495 13.48 40.77 5.11
CA HIS A 495 12.14 40.87 5.71
C HIS A 495 11.20 41.67 4.80
N GLU A 496 11.64 42.84 4.32
CA GLU A 496 10.91 43.63 3.33
C GLU A 496 10.72 42.83 2.03
N PHE A 497 11.71 42.02 1.65
CA PHE A 497 11.62 41.14 0.48
C PHE A 497 10.52 40.08 0.62
N GLN A 498 10.55 39.27 1.70
CA GLN A 498 9.55 38.21 1.90
C GLN A 498 8.13 38.76 2.13
N ALA A 499 8.00 40.01 2.60
CA ALA A 499 6.70 40.67 2.68
C ALA A 499 6.11 40.99 1.29
N GLN A 500 6.96 41.23 0.28
CA GLN A 500 6.55 41.45 -1.10
C GLN A 500 6.36 40.13 -1.86
N ASP A 501 7.27 39.17 -1.69
CA ASP A 501 7.25 37.88 -2.37
C ASP A 501 7.66 36.73 -1.43
N ALA A 502 6.69 36.19 -0.70
CA ALA A 502 6.91 35.09 0.23
C ALA A 502 7.15 33.72 -0.45
N ARG A 503 6.89 33.60 -1.75
CA ARG A 503 6.99 32.33 -2.49
C ARG A 503 8.34 32.16 -3.19
N PHE A 504 9.07 33.24 -3.36
CA PHE A 504 10.35 33.27 -4.03
C PHE A 504 11.36 32.27 -3.43
N ASN A 505 12.14 31.63 -4.30
CA ASN A 505 13.25 30.79 -3.87
C ASN A 505 14.40 31.59 -3.23
N LEU A 506 14.44 31.64 -1.90
CA LEU A 506 15.47 32.36 -1.14
C LEU A 506 16.91 31.86 -1.37
N ASN A 507 17.13 30.67 -1.94
CA ASN A 507 18.50 30.24 -2.28
C ASN A 507 19.13 31.15 -3.35
N LEU A 508 18.32 31.91 -4.10
CA LEU A 508 18.80 32.88 -5.09
C LEU A 508 19.19 34.22 -4.45
N TYR A 509 18.69 34.49 -3.25
CA TYR A 509 18.91 35.73 -2.52
C TYR A 509 20.38 35.94 -2.14
N THR A 510 20.81 37.19 -2.07
CA THR A 510 22.09 37.56 -1.46
C THR A 510 21.93 38.81 -0.61
N ASP A 511 22.58 38.85 0.55
CA ASP A 511 22.53 39.97 1.49
C ASP A 511 23.62 41.05 1.22
N MET A 512 24.40 40.90 0.14
CA MET A 512 25.48 41.81 -0.24
C MET A 512 25.04 43.29 -0.31
N PHE A 513 23.74 43.53 -0.53
CA PHE A 513 23.12 44.85 -0.66
C PHE A 513 22.41 45.37 0.61
N GLU A 514 22.28 44.58 1.69
CA GLU A 514 21.63 45.04 2.94
C GLU A 514 22.50 46.04 3.72
N ASP A 515 23.83 45.91 3.66
CA ASP A 515 24.82 46.82 4.26
C ASP A 515 25.98 47.25 3.33
N PRO A 516 25.71 47.85 2.15
CA PRO A 516 26.68 48.67 1.45
C PRO A 516 26.18 50.10 1.34
N LYS A 517 26.78 50.98 2.14
CA LYS A 517 27.03 52.32 1.66
C LYS A 517 28.28 52.24 0.79
N LEU A 518 28.10 51.95 -0.52
CA LEU A 518 29.15 52.25 -1.48
C LEU A 518 29.53 53.71 -1.27
N ILE A 519 30.82 53.98 -1.07
CA ILE A 519 31.30 55.32 -0.77
C ILE A 519 31.12 56.12 -2.04
N TYR A 520 30.34 57.20 -1.97
CA TYR A 520 30.10 58.06 -3.11
C TYR A 520 31.42 58.62 -3.66
N ILE A 521 31.64 58.51 -4.96
CA ILE A 521 32.77 59.11 -5.67
C ILE A 521 32.26 60.42 -6.26
N ASP A 522 32.79 61.53 -5.77
CA ASP A 522 32.52 62.87 -6.30
C ASP A 522 33.37 63.17 -7.54
N GLU A 523 33.17 64.35 -8.13
CA GLU A 523 33.86 64.79 -9.35
C GLU A 523 35.39 64.84 -9.16
N ASP A 524 35.87 65.36 -8.02
CA ASP A 524 37.30 65.45 -7.72
C ASP A 524 37.94 64.05 -7.59
N ALA A 525 37.28 63.12 -6.89
CA ALA A 525 37.76 61.74 -6.78
C ALA A 525 37.72 61.01 -8.13
N TYR A 526 36.72 61.28 -8.95
CA TYR A 526 36.63 60.75 -10.31
C TYR A 526 37.78 61.25 -11.20
N ASP A 527 38.08 62.55 -11.17
CA ASP A 527 39.18 63.14 -11.94
C ASP A 527 40.54 62.55 -11.51
N ASN A 528 40.74 62.35 -10.21
CA ASN A 528 41.94 61.67 -9.69
C ASN A 528 42.05 60.22 -10.19
N ILE A 529 40.95 59.47 -10.25
CA ILE A 529 40.94 58.11 -10.82
C ILE A 529 41.36 58.14 -12.29
N VAL A 530 40.85 59.10 -13.06
CA VAL A 530 41.18 59.28 -14.48
C VAL A 530 42.65 59.64 -14.67
N GLU A 531 43.18 60.57 -13.87
CA GLU A 531 44.58 61.00 -13.93
C GLU A 531 45.53 59.83 -13.63
N GLU A 532 45.27 59.06 -12.58
CA GLU A 532 46.09 57.91 -12.18
C GLU A 532 46.05 56.77 -13.21
N LEU A 533 44.86 56.45 -13.75
CA LEU A 533 44.77 55.47 -14.84
C LEU A 533 45.54 55.93 -16.08
N THR A 534 45.53 57.22 -16.38
CA THR A 534 46.28 57.80 -17.51
C THR A 534 47.79 57.72 -17.26
N TYR A 535 48.23 58.14 -16.07
CA TYR A 535 49.64 58.09 -15.66
C TYR A 535 50.21 56.67 -15.70
N ALA A 536 49.41 55.69 -15.26
CA ALA A 536 49.77 54.28 -15.28
C ALA A 536 49.66 53.61 -16.67
N HIS A 537 49.32 54.36 -17.72
CA HIS A 537 49.05 53.84 -19.07
C HIS A 537 47.98 52.73 -19.10
N LYS A 538 46.95 52.88 -18.26
CA LYS A 538 45.79 51.98 -18.15
C LYS A 538 44.48 52.60 -18.66
N LEU A 539 44.50 53.86 -19.07
CA LEU A 539 43.39 54.51 -19.79
C LEU A 539 43.80 54.78 -21.25
N PRO A 540 43.36 53.94 -22.20
CA PRO A 540 43.63 54.16 -23.62
C PRO A 540 43.00 55.46 -24.15
N ALA A 541 43.59 56.04 -25.20
CA ALA A 541 43.07 57.25 -25.82
C ALA A 541 41.67 57.00 -26.41
N GLY A 542 40.70 57.83 -26.01
CA GLY A 542 39.31 57.72 -26.43
C GLY A 542 38.45 56.82 -25.55
N GLU A 543 39.04 56.17 -24.54
CA GLU A 543 38.29 55.44 -23.51
C GLU A 543 38.04 56.31 -22.27
N LYS A 544 36.97 56.00 -21.56
CA LYS A 544 36.63 56.63 -20.28
C LYS A 544 36.12 55.59 -19.28
N PRO A 545 36.27 55.82 -17.96
CA PRO A 545 35.52 55.07 -16.96
C PRO A 545 34.02 55.22 -17.21
N VAL A 546 33.31 54.09 -17.35
CA VAL A 546 31.84 54.05 -17.52
C VAL A 546 31.13 53.47 -16.30
N TYR A 547 31.85 52.76 -15.44
CA TYR A 547 31.33 52.27 -14.17
C TYR A 547 32.42 52.32 -13.12
N TYR A 548 32.02 52.64 -11.89
CA TYR A 548 32.88 52.62 -10.74
C TYR A 548 32.12 52.25 -9.47
N SER A 549 32.80 51.60 -8.52
CA SER A 549 32.27 51.39 -7.18
C SER A 549 33.37 51.38 -6.14
N TYR A 550 33.07 51.90 -4.95
CA TYR A 550 34.07 52.11 -3.90
C TYR A 550 33.58 51.58 -2.56
N LYS A 551 34.33 50.65 -1.95
CA LYS A 551 34.08 50.17 -0.58
C LYS A 551 35.38 49.86 0.14
N GLY A 552 35.49 50.30 1.39
CA GLY A 552 36.68 50.13 2.21
C GLY A 552 37.90 50.83 1.58
N LYS A 553 38.86 50.05 1.10
CA LYS A 553 40.08 50.54 0.41
C LYS A 553 40.13 50.21 -1.08
N TYR A 554 39.01 49.76 -1.65
CA TYR A 554 38.97 49.18 -3.00
C TYR A 554 38.04 49.98 -3.91
N ILE A 555 38.56 50.47 -5.01
CA ILE A 555 37.81 51.13 -6.08
C ILE A 555 37.85 50.21 -7.29
N TYR A 556 36.70 49.74 -7.73
CA TYR A 556 36.57 48.98 -8.96
C TYR A 556 36.15 49.90 -10.09
N VAL A 557 36.77 49.78 -11.26
CA VAL A 557 36.49 50.60 -12.44
C VAL A 557 36.34 49.71 -13.68
N LYS A 558 35.36 50.03 -14.52
CA LYS A 558 35.22 49.49 -15.88
C LYS A 558 35.31 50.62 -16.89
N LEU A 559 36.11 50.41 -17.93
CA LEU A 559 36.28 51.35 -19.05
C LEU A 559 35.27 51.07 -20.16
N SER A 560 35.05 52.07 -21.01
CA SER A 560 34.20 51.96 -22.20
C SER A 560 34.67 50.90 -23.20
N GLY A 561 35.97 50.59 -23.25
CA GLY A 561 36.52 49.51 -24.08
C GLY A 561 36.29 48.11 -23.51
N GLY A 562 35.77 48.00 -22.28
CA GLY A 562 35.50 46.73 -21.61
C GLY A 562 36.57 46.30 -20.59
N ASP A 563 37.72 46.97 -20.56
CA ASP A 563 38.77 46.71 -19.59
C ASP A 563 38.32 47.02 -18.15
N GLU A 564 38.70 46.15 -17.22
CA GLU A 564 38.29 46.22 -15.81
C GLU A 564 39.50 46.22 -14.87
N TYR A 565 39.49 47.18 -13.94
CA TYR A 565 40.58 47.44 -13.02
C TYR A 565 40.10 47.53 -11.57
N LEU A 566 40.93 47.09 -10.65
CA LEU A 566 40.79 47.32 -9.22
C LEU A 566 41.93 48.22 -8.74
N LEU A 567 41.58 49.36 -8.18
CA LEU A 567 42.51 50.29 -7.54
C LEU A 567 42.42 50.13 -6.02
N THR A 568 43.56 50.18 -5.33
CA THR A 568 43.63 50.20 -3.86
C THR A 568 43.95 51.59 -3.36
N THR A 569 43.37 51.99 -2.23
CA THR A 569 43.66 53.27 -1.58
C THR A 569 44.44 53.10 -0.27
N TYR A 570 45.33 54.05 0.01
CA TYR A 570 46.08 54.17 1.27
C TYR A 570 46.04 55.62 1.76
N HIS A 571 45.57 55.86 2.99
CA HIS A 571 45.35 57.21 3.53
C HIS A 571 44.61 58.16 2.56
N GLN A 572 43.61 57.65 1.83
CA GLN A 572 42.81 58.38 0.82
C GLN A 572 43.54 58.70 -0.50
N TYR A 573 44.76 58.21 -0.71
CA TYR A 573 45.46 58.28 -2.00
C TYR A 573 45.37 56.96 -2.76
N LEU A 574 45.38 57.03 -4.09
CA LEU A 574 45.49 55.85 -4.95
C LEU A 574 46.90 55.25 -4.82
N ASP A 575 46.99 53.94 -4.59
CA ASP A 575 48.26 53.23 -4.31
C ASP A 575 48.65 52.30 -5.46
N LYS A 576 47.79 51.33 -5.81
CA LYS A 576 48.08 50.31 -6.83
C LYS A 576 46.87 50.02 -7.70
N ILE A 577 47.16 49.67 -8.97
CA ILE A 577 46.17 49.31 -9.98
C ILE A 577 46.41 47.86 -10.40
N TYR A 578 45.36 47.05 -10.34
CA TYR A 578 45.36 45.65 -10.71
C TYR A 578 44.35 45.44 -11.84
N THR A 579 44.67 44.58 -12.81
CA THR A 579 43.64 44.05 -13.72
C THR A 579 42.65 43.22 -12.91
N ARG A 580 41.41 43.05 -13.39
CA ARG A 580 40.41 42.20 -12.73
C ARG A 580 40.95 40.81 -12.39
N GLU A 581 41.59 40.15 -13.34
CA GLU A 581 42.15 38.79 -13.14
C GLU A 581 43.17 38.76 -12.00
N ASN A 582 44.10 39.70 -11.97
CA ASN A 582 45.10 39.80 -10.90
C ASN A 582 44.46 40.17 -9.56
N ALA A 583 43.45 41.03 -9.57
CA ALA A 583 42.70 41.43 -8.39
C ALA A 583 41.95 40.25 -7.77
N LEU A 584 41.28 39.44 -8.58
CA LEU A 584 40.59 38.23 -8.12
C LEU A 584 41.59 37.20 -7.57
N ALA A 585 42.74 37.01 -8.23
CA ALA A 585 43.77 36.10 -7.75
C ALA A 585 44.40 36.53 -6.42
N LEU A 586 44.58 37.84 -6.18
CA LEU A 586 45.24 38.36 -4.99
C LEU A 586 44.30 38.65 -3.83
N PHE A 587 43.06 39.04 -4.13
CA PHE A 587 42.14 39.59 -3.14
C PHE A 587 40.75 38.95 -3.17
N GLY A 588 40.49 37.95 -4.01
CA GLY A 588 39.16 37.36 -4.21
C GLY A 588 38.38 37.09 -2.92
N ASP A 589 39.02 36.49 -1.92
CA ASP A 589 38.40 36.12 -0.64
C ASP A 589 38.11 37.30 0.30
N VAL A 590 38.75 38.46 0.08
CA VAL A 590 38.67 39.63 0.96
C VAL A 590 38.07 40.86 0.27
N LEU A 591 37.83 40.79 -1.04
CA LEU A 591 37.16 41.85 -1.79
C LEU A 591 35.70 41.94 -1.34
N PRO A 592 35.20 43.14 -1.02
CA PRO A 592 33.78 43.32 -0.75
C PRO A 592 32.97 42.88 -1.98
N PRO A 593 32.17 41.79 -1.91
CA PRO A 593 31.60 41.17 -3.11
C PRO A 593 30.75 42.13 -3.95
N ILE A 594 30.06 43.04 -3.26
CA ILE A 594 29.20 44.04 -3.89
C ILE A 594 29.92 44.91 -4.91
N ILE A 595 31.24 45.17 -4.82
CA ILE A 595 31.92 46.13 -5.73
C ILE A 595 32.13 45.58 -7.15
N LEU A 596 32.12 44.26 -7.31
CA LEU A 596 32.42 43.63 -8.59
C LEU A 596 31.17 43.56 -9.47
N LEU A 597 31.41 43.54 -10.79
CA LEU A 597 30.38 43.21 -11.77
C LEU A 597 30.41 41.71 -12.08
N GLN A 598 29.24 41.10 -12.21
CA GLN A 598 29.12 39.76 -12.78
C GLN A 598 29.42 39.85 -14.29
N PRO A 599 30.34 39.03 -14.83
CA PRO A 599 30.56 38.98 -16.27
C PRO A 599 29.29 38.57 -17.00
N ALA A 600 28.96 39.26 -18.09
CA ALA A 600 27.86 38.87 -18.95
C ALA A 600 28.17 37.51 -19.61
N PRO A 601 27.19 36.60 -19.76
CA PRO A 601 27.41 35.36 -20.48
C PRO A 601 27.81 35.63 -21.93
N VAL A 602 28.86 34.97 -22.39
CA VAL A 602 29.29 35.06 -23.80
C VAL A 602 28.56 33.98 -24.58
N ALA A 603 28.00 34.32 -25.75
CA ALA A 603 27.48 33.32 -26.65
C ALA A 603 28.61 32.35 -27.01
N LEU A 604 28.49 31.08 -26.65
CA LEU A 604 29.28 30.03 -27.27
C LEU A 604 28.87 30.04 -28.74
N GLU A 605 29.68 30.67 -29.60
CA GLU A 605 29.63 30.40 -31.01
C GLU A 605 29.77 28.88 -31.13
N ARG A 606 28.67 28.22 -31.54
CA ARG A 606 28.70 26.81 -31.92
C ARG A 606 29.80 26.70 -32.96
N ALA A 607 30.94 26.13 -32.57
CA ALA A 607 31.98 25.74 -33.50
C ALA A 607 31.32 24.82 -34.53
N GLY A 608 30.98 25.40 -35.67
CA GLY A 608 30.64 24.65 -36.86
C GLY A 608 31.87 23.83 -37.20
N ASN A 609 31.69 22.52 -37.25
CA ASN A 609 32.61 21.63 -37.93
C ASN A 609 32.86 22.20 -39.34
N GLU A 610 34.09 22.61 -39.62
CA GLU A 610 34.70 22.46 -40.93
C GLU A 610 35.67 21.28 -40.89
#